data_AF-A0A9X7NI80-F1
#
_entry.id   AF-A0A9X7NI80-F1
#
_cell.length_a   1.000
_cell.length_b   1.000
_cell.length_c   1.000
_cell.angle_alpha   90.00
_cell.angle_beta   90.00
_cell.angle_gamma   90.00
#
_symmetry.space_group_name_H-M   'P 1'
#
loop_
_entity.id
_entity.type
_entity.pdbx_description
1 polymer ?
#
loop_
_entity_poly.entity_id
_entity_poly.type
_entity_poly.pdbx_seq_one_letter_code
_entity_poly.pdbx_strand_id
1 'polypeptide(L)'
;MALTQVQVIQSLGEALTWYERELDWGVAPGELRHLTGRIGELYAAMITRGQMALDTNQRGYDVISAENERISVKTVTTANHVSFNPNTLELCDRVMILRVNVDPEEGVSVEELLDCSINELKQKVAPYADTFRLSTLLIQKPAKPLDHLKVDNEITFEGYTLRQYENGTIVVLIGGEVQSVAKPHLRKIAAVLGVDILNGSGGKKNTRQLGADIIKTLKARGEA
;
A
#
# COMPACT_ATOMS: atom_id res chain seq x y z
N MET A 1 20.74 -21.51 -5.80
CA MET A 1 19.53 -22.30 -5.48
C MET A 1 18.36 -21.33 -5.36
N ALA A 2 17.20 -21.68 -5.90
CA ALA A 2 15.98 -20.89 -5.74
C ALA A 2 15.52 -20.93 -4.27
N LEU A 3 14.94 -19.84 -3.75
CA LEU A 3 14.47 -19.76 -2.37
C LEU A 3 13.12 -20.48 -2.24
N THR A 4 12.95 -21.33 -1.24
CA THR A 4 11.59 -21.85 -0.95
C THR A 4 10.63 -20.71 -0.59
N GLN A 5 9.32 -20.90 -0.76
CA GLN A 5 8.32 -19.90 -0.38
C GLN A 5 8.43 -19.50 1.10
N VAL A 6 8.76 -20.44 1.99
CA VAL A 6 9.02 -20.14 3.41
C VAL A 6 10.20 -19.20 3.57
N GLN A 7 11.29 -19.42 2.83
CA GLN A 7 12.45 -18.53 2.86
C GLN A 7 12.13 -17.15 2.30
N VAL A 8 11.32 -17.04 1.24
CA VAL A 8 10.86 -15.74 0.72
C VAL A 8 10.07 -14.97 1.79
N ILE A 9 9.14 -15.62 2.48
CA ILE A 9 8.35 -15.01 3.56
C ILE A 9 9.26 -14.56 4.72
N GLN A 10 10.19 -15.40 5.15
CA GLN A 10 11.13 -15.07 6.22
C GLN A 10 12.03 -13.88 5.83
N SER A 11 12.61 -13.92 4.63
CA SER A 11 13.45 -12.83 4.13
C SER A 11 12.67 -11.52 3.97
N LEU A 12 11.39 -11.58 3.58
CA LEU A 12 10.54 -10.39 3.53
C LEU A 12 10.32 -9.80 4.93
N GLY A 13 9.99 -10.65 5.92
CA GLY A 13 9.82 -10.22 7.31
C GLY A 13 11.09 -9.61 7.91
N GLU A 14 12.24 -10.21 7.64
CA GLU A 14 13.55 -9.68 8.04
C GLU A 14 13.84 -8.32 7.38
N ALA A 15 13.58 -8.20 6.07
CA ALA A 15 13.81 -6.96 5.33
C ALA A 15 12.91 -5.82 5.84
N LEU A 16 11.64 -6.10 6.14
CA LEU A 16 10.70 -5.15 6.74
C LEU A 16 11.17 -4.71 8.14
N THR A 17 11.58 -5.65 8.98
CA THR A 17 12.11 -5.37 10.33
C THR A 17 13.36 -4.49 10.26
N TRP A 18 14.25 -4.74 9.30
CA TRP A 18 15.45 -3.93 9.11
C TRP A 18 15.12 -2.52 8.62
N TYR A 19 14.15 -2.41 7.71
CA TYR A 19 13.68 -1.14 7.22
C TYR A 19 13.08 -0.28 8.34
N GLU A 20 12.29 -0.88 9.23
CA GLU A 20 11.77 -0.20 10.43
C GLU A 20 12.88 0.33 11.33
N ARG A 21 13.91 -0.47 11.62
CA ARG A 21 15.04 -0.04 12.47
C ARG A 21 15.81 1.12 11.89
N GLU A 22 16.08 1.11 10.58
CA GLU A 22 16.78 2.21 9.91
C GLU A 22 15.98 3.52 10.01
N LEU A 23 14.64 3.43 9.89
CA LEU A 23 13.75 4.59 10.06
C LEU A 23 13.73 5.08 11.52
N ASP A 24 13.71 4.17 12.50
CA ASP A 24 13.78 4.51 13.92
C ASP A 24 15.10 5.21 14.29
N TRP A 25 16.18 4.90 13.57
CA TRP A 25 17.47 5.60 13.69
C TRP A 25 17.52 6.93 12.94
N GLY A 26 16.44 7.32 12.26
CA GLY A 26 16.29 8.61 11.58
C GLY A 26 16.81 8.63 10.14
N VAL A 27 17.10 7.46 9.54
CA VAL A 27 17.52 7.40 8.13
C VAL A 27 16.36 7.76 7.21
N ALA A 28 16.61 8.61 6.22
CA ALA A 28 15.56 9.03 5.31
C ALA A 28 15.13 7.86 4.39
N PRO A 29 13.83 7.65 4.13
CA PRO A 29 13.35 6.58 3.24
C PRO A 29 13.98 6.59 1.84
N GLY A 30 14.40 7.76 1.37
CA GLY A 30 15.04 7.94 0.07
C GLY A 30 16.47 7.40 -0.02
N GLU A 31 17.13 7.12 1.11
CA GLU A 31 18.47 6.53 1.21
C GLU A 31 18.41 4.99 1.25
N LEU A 32 17.28 4.43 1.66
CA LEU A 32 17.04 2.98 1.77
C LEU A 32 16.58 2.34 0.46
N ARG A 33 17.02 2.84 -0.70
CA ARG A 33 16.52 2.40 -2.03
C ARG A 33 16.76 0.93 -2.28
N HIS A 34 17.94 0.42 -1.94
CA HIS A 34 18.29 -0.98 -2.11
C HIS A 34 17.39 -1.89 -1.27
N LEU A 35 17.18 -1.52 0.00
CA LEU A 35 16.31 -2.28 0.92
C LEU A 35 14.84 -2.22 0.45
N THR A 36 14.37 -1.05 0.02
CA THR A 36 13.02 -0.86 -0.52
C THR A 36 12.81 -1.67 -1.81
N GLY A 37 13.80 -1.68 -2.70
CA GLY A 37 13.80 -2.53 -3.90
C GLY A 37 13.66 -4.00 -3.53
N ARG A 38 14.50 -4.46 -2.59
CA ARG A 38 14.50 -5.84 -2.11
C ARG A 38 13.17 -6.25 -1.46
N ILE A 39 12.56 -5.39 -0.66
CA ILE A 39 11.23 -5.62 -0.08
C ILE A 39 10.20 -5.84 -1.18
N GLY A 40 10.21 -5.01 -2.23
CA GLY A 40 9.28 -5.16 -3.33
C GLY A 40 9.47 -6.45 -4.11
N GLU A 41 10.72 -6.82 -4.40
CA GLU A 41 11.04 -8.09 -5.09
C GLU A 41 10.56 -9.30 -4.29
N LEU A 42 10.83 -9.34 -2.98
CA LEU A 42 10.41 -10.41 -2.09
C LEU A 42 8.88 -10.46 -1.96
N TYR A 43 8.22 -9.31 -1.86
CA TYR A 43 6.77 -9.23 -1.82
C TYR A 43 6.15 -9.75 -3.12
N ALA A 44 6.66 -9.34 -4.28
CA ALA A 44 6.20 -9.82 -5.58
C ALA A 44 6.39 -11.34 -5.71
N ALA A 45 7.54 -11.88 -5.31
CA ALA A 45 7.79 -13.32 -5.32
C ALA A 45 6.83 -14.09 -4.38
N MET A 46 6.47 -13.51 -3.22
CA MET A 46 5.52 -14.11 -2.30
C MET A 46 4.10 -14.18 -2.90
N ILE A 47 3.57 -13.04 -3.38
CA ILE A 47 2.17 -12.98 -3.83
C ILE A 47 1.92 -13.71 -5.15
N THR A 48 2.94 -13.81 -6.00
CA THR A 48 2.88 -14.58 -7.26
C THR A 48 3.29 -16.04 -7.09
N ARG A 49 3.56 -16.48 -5.84
CA ARG A 49 4.14 -17.80 -5.53
C ARG A 49 5.39 -18.11 -6.36
N GLY A 50 6.08 -17.07 -6.79
CA GLY A 50 7.20 -17.10 -7.69
C GLY A 50 8.54 -17.28 -7.00
N GLN A 51 9.58 -16.96 -7.74
CA GLN A 51 10.97 -17.01 -7.33
C GLN A 51 11.66 -15.73 -7.77
N MET A 52 12.64 -15.30 -6.99
CA MET A 52 13.54 -14.25 -7.45
C MET A 52 14.35 -14.76 -8.65
N ALA A 53 14.74 -13.85 -9.54
CA ALA A 53 15.59 -14.16 -10.67
C ALA A 53 16.86 -14.90 -10.22
N LEU A 54 17.25 -15.92 -11.00
CA LEU A 54 18.34 -16.84 -10.66
C LEU A 54 19.72 -16.16 -10.75
N ASP A 55 19.87 -15.23 -11.69
CA ASP A 55 21.13 -14.53 -11.93
C ASP A 55 21.21 -13.23 -11.13
N THR A 56 22.38 -12.99 -10.52
CA THR A 56 22.69 -11.70 -9.92
C THR A 56 22.75 -10.63 -11.02
N ASN A 57 21.99 -9.53 -10.87
CA ASN A 57 21.79 -8.50 -11.89
C ASN A 57 21.08 -8.99 -13.17
N GLN A 58 20.10 -9.89 -13.01
CA GLN A 58 19.22 -10.28 -14.11
C GLN A 58 18.67 -9.05 -14.84
N ARG A 59 18.84 -9.03 -16.17
CA ARG A 59 18.45 -7.89 -16.98
C ARG A 59 16.95 -7.96 -17.28
N GLY A 60 16.22 -6.93 -16.84
CA GLY A 60 14.86 -6.62 -17.28
C GLY A 60 13.72 -7.23 -16.46
N TYR A 61 13.98 -8.21 -15.60
CA TYR A 61 13.00 -8.77 -14.68
C TYR A 61 13.67 -9.21 -13.38
N ASP A 62 12.87 -9.24 -12.31
CA ASP A 62 13.34 -9.45 -10.94
C ASP A 62 12.75 -10.74 -10.34
N VAL A 63 11.57 -11.15 -10.81
CA VAL A 63 10.81 -12.31 -10.31
C VAL A 63 10.31 -13.15 -11.48
N ILE A 64 10.24 -14.47 -11.30
CA ILE A 64 9.54 -15.42 -12.16
C ILE A 64 8.35 -15.97 -11.37
N SER A 65 7.12 -15.79 -11.84
CA SER A 65 5.91 -16.28 -11.15
C SER A 65 5.76 -17.80 -11.19
N ALA A 66 4.82 -18.34 -10.42
CA ALA A 66 4.45 -19.76 -10.52
C ALA A 66 3.90 -20.13 -11.91
N GLU A 67 3.33 -19.15 -12.61
CA GLU A 67 2.83 -19.25 -13.98
C GLU A 67 3.92 -19.01 -15.04
N ASN A 68 5.20 -18.91 -14.63
CA ASN A 68 6.38 -18.71 -15.49
C ASN A 68 6.40 -17.37 -16.23
N GLU A 69 5.76 -16.33 -15.68
CA GLU A 69 5.85 -14.95 -16.17
C GLU A 69 7.10 -14.28 -15.63
N ARG A 70 7.82 -13.53 -16.47
CA ARG A 70 8.91 -12.65 -16.05
C ARG A 70 8.35 -11.33 -15.59
N ILE A 71 8.56 -10.99 -14.32
CA ILE A 71 8.00 -9.81 -13.68
C ILE A 71 9.11 -8.81 -13.39
N SER A 72 8.98 -7.58 -13.90
CA SER A 72 9.78 -6.45 -13.41
C SER A 72 9.07 -5.75 -12.26
N VAL A 73 9.80 -5.53 -11.17
CA VAL A 73 9.29 -4.92 -9.95
C VAL A 73 9.85 -3.52 -9.80
N LYS A 74 8.98 -2.55 -9.53
CA LYS A 74 9.36 -1.17 -9.21
C LYS A 74 8.78 -0.78 -7.86
N THR A 75 9.65 -0.54 -6.90
CA THR A 75 9.24 -0.09 -5.57
C THR A 75 9.45 1.40 -5.41
N VAL A 76 8.43 2.09 -4.90
CA VAL A 76 8.48 3.52 -4.55
C VAL A 76 8.20 3.70 -3.06
N THR A 77 8.72 4.78 -2.49
CA THR A 77 8.31 5.29 -1.18
C THR A 77 7.47 6.54 -1.38
N THR A 78 8.13 7.71 -1.43
CA THR A 78 7.51 9.03 -1.60
C THR A 78 7.51 9.52 -3.05
N ALA A 79 8.14 8.79 -3.97
CA ALA A 79 8.24 9.20 -5.37
C ALA A 79 6.86 9.19 -6.07
N ASN A 80 6.56 10.29 -6.78
CA ASN A 80 5.32 10.45 -7.56
C ASN A 80 5.40 9.90 -8.99
N HIS A 81 6.50 9.23 -9.32
CA HIS A 81 6.75 8.70 -10.64
C HIS A 81 7.62 7.46 -10.59
N VAL A 82 7.46 6.61 -11.61
CA VAL A 82 8.28 5.44 -11.86
C VAL A 82 8.86 5.56 -13.26
N SER A 83 10.15 5.26 -13.40
CA SER A 83 10.84 5.26 -14.68
C SER A 83 11.18 3.84 -15.13
N PHE A 84 11.05 3.61 -16.43
CA PHE A 84 11.34 2.36 -17.11
C PHE A 84 12.39 2.59 -18.19
N ASN A 85 13.36 1.67 -18.29
CA ASN A 85 14.37 1.70 -19.33
C ASN A 85 13.79 1.05 -20.60
N PRO A 86 13.70 1.78 -21.73
CA PRO A 86 13.18 1.25 -22.99
C PRO A 86 13.94 0.01 -23.47
N ASN A 87 15.25 -0.06 -23.19
CA ASN A 87 16.13 -1.14 -23.65
C ASN A 87 15.92 -2.48 -22.91
N THR A 88 15.16 -2.48 -21.82
CA THR A 88 14.92 -3.68 -21.01
C THR A 88 13.44 -3.99 -20.83
N LEU A 89 12.54 -3.09 -21.25
CA LEU A 89 11.11 -3.21 -20.98
C LEU A 89 10.49 -4.45 -21.64
N GLU A 90 10.95 -4.80 -22.85
CA GLU A 90 10.48 -5.96 -23.62
C GLU A 90 11.04 -7.31 -23.11
N LEU A 91 11.87 -7.31 -22.06
CA LEU A 91 12.47 -8.54 -21.52
C LEU A 91 11.61 -9.20 -20.44
N CYS A 92 10.54 -8.54 -20.02
CA CYS A 92 9.57 -9.02 -19.04
C CYS A 92 8.17 -9.11 -19.68
N ASP A 93 7.30 -9.90 -19.07
CA ASP A 93 5.93 -10.11 -19.54
C ASP A 93 4.94 -9.19 -18.80
N ARG A 94 5.27 -8.89 -17.53
CA ARG A 94 4.40 -8.24 -16.55
C ARG A 94 5.21 -7.27 -15.68
N VAL A 95 4.55 -6.22 -15.21
CA VAL A 95 5.15 -5.21 -14.32
C VAL A 95 4.31 -5.04 -13.08
N MET A 96 4.99 -5.07 -11.93
CA MET A 96 4.40 -4.75 -10.64
C MET A 96 5.04 -3.48 -10.08
N ILE A 97 4.21 -2.51 -9.74
CA ILE A 97 4.62 -1.28 -9.05
C ILE A 97 4.09 -1.35 -7.63
N LEU A 98 5.00 -1.32 -6.67
CA LEU A 98 4.72 -1.43 -5.26
C LEU A 98 5.09 -0.14 -4.54
N ARG A 99 4.36 0.20 -3.48
CA ARG A 99 4.70 1.28 -2.57
C ARG A 99 4.97 0.73 -1.19
N VAL A 100 6.12 1.07 -0.62
CA VAL A 100 6.39 0.87 0.80
C VAL A 100 5.90 2.11 1.54
N ASN A 101 4.86 1.92 2.33
CA ASN A 101 4.28 2.93 3.20
C ASN A 101 4.83 2.76 4.62
N VAL A 102 5.06 3.87 5.29
CA VAL A 102 5.45 3.91 6.70
C VAL A 102 4.34 4.62 7.45
N ASP A 103 3.70 3.91 8.37
CA ASP A 103 2.75 4.48 9.32
C ASP A 103 3.33 4.38 10.75
N PRO A 104 3.36 5.46 11.53
CA PRO A 104 3.93 5.44 12.87
C PRO A 104 3.23 4.48 13.86
N GLU A 105 1.98 4.08 13.61
CA GLU A 105 1.24 3.16 14.49
C GLU A 105 1.00 1.79 13.84
N GLU A 106 0.77 1.76 12.51
CA GLU A 106 0.54 0.50 11.78
C GLU A 106 1.84 -0.16 11.27
N GLY A 107 2.99 0.50 11.44
CA GLY A 107 4.30 0.02 11.00
C GLY A 107 4.50 0.16 9.50
N VAL A 108 5.40 -0.67 8.95
CA VAL A 108 5.70 -0.66 7.52
C VAL A 108 4.77 -1.61 6.77
N SER A 109 4.16 -1.10 5.70
CA SER A 109 3.28 -1.88 4.82
C SER A 109 3.67 -1.77 3.36
N VAL A 110 3.39 -2.83 2.60
CA VAL A 110 3.59 -2.86 1.14
C VAL A 110 2.24 -2.82 0.45
N GLU A 111 2.08 -1.88 -0.46
CA GLU A 111 0.87 -1.64 -1.22
C GLU A 111 1.14 -1.86 -2.71
N GLU A 112 0.26 -2.62 -3.38
CA GLU A 112 0.29 -2.72 -4.83
C GLU A 112 -0.38 -1.51 -5.47
N LEU A 113 0.39 -0.74 -6.25
CA LEU A 113 -0.13 0.38 -7.03
C LEU A 113 -0.63 -0.11 -8.39
N LEU A 114 0.20 -0.88 -9.09
CA LEU A 114 -0.09 -1.37 -10.44
C LEU A 114 0.40 -2.80 -10.57
N ASP A 115 -0.41 -3.62 -11.23
CA ASP A 115 -0.05 -4.96 -11.63
C ASP A 115 -0.70 -5.23 -12.99
N CYS A 116 0.10 -5.20 -14.06
CA CYS A 116 -0.41 -5.32 -15.42
C CYS A 116 0.61 -5.91 -16.40
N SER A 117 0.13 -6.32 -17.57
CA SER A 117 0.99 -6.76 -18.67
C SER A 117 1.82 -5.60 -19.25
N ILE A 118 2.89 -5.93 -19.97
CA ILE A 118 3.69 -4.91 -20.68
C ILE A 118 2.89 -4.14 -21.73
N ASN A 119 1.96 -4.80 -22.41
CA ASN A 119 1.12 -4.15 -23.42
C ASN A 119 0.21 -3.08 -22.80
N GLU A 120 -0.35 -3.34 -21.62
CA GLU A 120 -1.14 -2.37 -20.87
C GLU A 120 -0.26 -1.25 -20.30
N LEU A 121 0.95 -1.57 -19.83
CA LEU A 121 1.88 -0.57 -19.33
C LEU A 121 2.27 0.45 -20.41
N LYS A 122 2.54 -0.02 -21.65
CA LYS A 122 2.88 0.84 -22.79
C LYS A 122 1.81 1.89 -23.10
N GLN A 123 0.55 1.62 -22.76
CA GLN A 123 -0.56 2.57 -22.94
C GLN A 123 -0.63 3.62 -21.82
N LYS A 124 0.03 3.38 -20.67
CA LYS A 124 -0.01 4.24 -19.48
C LYS A 124 1.25 5.11 -19.32
N VAL A 125 2.38 4.71 -19.91
CA VAL A 125 3.65 5.43 -19.82
C VAL A 125 3.79 6.51 -20.89
N ALA A 126 4.52 7.58 -20.57
CA ALA A 126 4.90 8.62 -21.53
C ALA A 126 6.42 8.68 -21.70
N PRO A 127 6.95 9.06 -22.88
CA PRO A 127 8.38 9.32 -23.06
C PRO A 127 8.84 10.48 -22.17
N TYR A 128 9.99 10.32 -21.52
CA TYR A 128 10.63 11.35 -20.71
C TYR A 128 12.16 11.19 -20.75
N ALA A 129 12.82 12.10 -21.47
CA ALA A 129 14.24 11.97 -21.82
C ALA A 129 14.51 10.57 -22.45
N ASP A 130 15.51 9.84 -21.96
CA ASP A 130 15.86 8.50 -22.44
C ASP A 130 15.08 7.37 -21.74
N THR A 131 13.97 7.70 -21.06
CA THR A 131 13.17 6.75 -20.28
C THR A 131 11.68 6.84 -20.59
N PHE A 132 10.93 5.81 -20.20
CA PHE A 132 9.47 5.91 -20.08
C PHE A 132 9.09 6.21 -18.64
N ARG A 133 8.15 7.13 -18.43
CA ARG A 133 7.72 7.56 -17.10
C ARG A 133 6.23 7.34 -16.90
N LEU A 134 5.87 6.79 -15.76
CA LEU A 134 4.49 6.70 -15.27
C LEU A 134 4.37 7.55 -14.01
N SER A 135 3.37 8.44 -13.96
CA SER A 135 3.01 9.10 -12.70
C SER A 135 2.24 8.13 -11.82
N THR A 136 2.65 7.98 -10.56
CA THR A 136 1.92 7.15 -9.60
C THR A 136 0.55 7.72 -9.24
N LEU A 137 0.31 9.00 -9.53
CA LEU A 137 -0.98 9.66 -9.31
C LEU A 137 -2.03 9.29 -10.38
N LEU A 138 -1.58 8.88 -11.57
CA LEU A 138 -2.45 8.45 -12.66
C LEU A 138 -2.82 6.97 -12.57
N ILE A 139 -2.20 6.23 -11.64
CA ILE A 139 -2.53 4.85 -11.37
C ILE A 139 -3.87 4.84 -10.61
N GLN A 140 -4.96 4.67 -11.35
CA GLN A 140 -6.28 4.51 -10.77
C GLN A 140 -6.29 3.20 -9.98
N LYS A 141 -6.48 3.29 -8.66
CA LYS A 141 -6.85 2.13 -7.88
C LYS A 141 -8.28 1.74 -8.27
N PRO A 142 -8.53 0.53 -8.78
CA PRO A 142 -9.89 0.01 -8.72
C PRO A 142 -10.28 -0.03 -7.23
N ALA A 143 -11.38 0.65 -6.88
CA ALA A 143 -11.94 0.51 -5.55
C ALA A 143 -12.29 -0.97 -5.36
N LYS A 144 -11.62 -1.64 -4.42
CA LYS A 144 -11.99 -3.02 -4.08
C LYS A 144 -13.43 -3.01 -3.58
N PRO A 145 -14.34 -3.79 -4.18
CA PRO A 145 -15.74 -3.83 -3.74
C PRO A 145 -15.80 -4.18 -2.26
N LEU A 146 -16.57 -3.41 -1.48
CA LEU A 146 -16.78 -3.68 -0.06
C LEU A 146 -17.95 -4.66 0.17
N ASP A 147 -18.69 -4.99 -0.89
CA ASP A 147 -19.93 -5.75 -0.87
C ASP A 147 -19.78 -7.17 -0.29
N HIS A 148 -18.57 -7.72 -0.35
CA HIS A 148 -18.24 -9.04 0.19
C HIS A 148 -17.74 -9.01 1.63
N LEU A 149 -17.45 -7.81 2.18
CA LEU A 149 -16.93 -7.68 3.53
C LEU A 149 -18.08 -7.54 4.52
N LYS A 150 -17.99 -8.29 5.61
CA LYS A 150 -18.91 -8.14 6.72
C LYS A 150 -18.68 -6.80 7.43
N VAL A 151 -19.76 -6.13 7.80
CA VAL A 151 -19.72 -4.99 8.73
C VAL A 151 -19.49 -5.52 10.15
N ASP A 152 -18.38 -5.13 10.75
CA ASP A 152 -18.01 -5.51 12.13
C ASP A 152 -18.63 -4.53 13.13
N ASN A 153 -18.60 -3.23 12.82
CA ASN A 153 -19.18 -2.19 13.66
C ASN A 153 -19.97 -1.19 12.82
N GLU A 154 -21.15 -0.81 13.31
CA GLU A 154 -21.97 0.27 12.77
C GLU A 154 -22.43 1.13 13.95
N ILE A 155 -22.25 2.44 13.85
CA ILE A 155 -22.69 3.37 14.89
C ILE A 155 -23.17 4.67 14.25
N THR A 156 -24.24 5.25 14.79
CA THR A 156 -24.82 6.49 14.29
C THR A 156 -24.59 7.61 15.30
N PHE A 157 -24.05 8.74 14.86
CA PHE A 157 -23.78 9.91 15.68
C PHE A 157 -24.13 11.19 14.91
N GLU A 158 -25.03 12.01 15.44
CA GLU A 158 -25.43 13.31 14.87
C GLU A 158 -25.70 13.31 13.35
N GLY A 159 -26.39 12.28 12.85
CA GLY A 159 -26.74 12.12 11.43
C GLY A 159 -25.64 11.50 10.55
N TYR A 160 -24.47 11.22 11.12
CA TYR A 160 -23.43 10.39 10.51
C TYR A 160 -23.62 8.93 10.90
N THR A 161 -23.45 8.02 9.96
CA THR A 161 -23.30 6.58 10.26
C THR A 161 -21.89 6.16 9.92
N LEU A 162 -21.15 5.66 10.90
CA LEU A 162 -19.81 5.11 10.69
C LEU A 162 -19.93 3.60 10.58
N ARG A 163 -19.43 3.04 9.48
CA ARG A 163 -19.28 1.60 9.29
C ARG A 163 -17.81 1.22 9.30
N GLN A 164 -17.47 0.25 10.12
CA GLN A 164 -16.20 -0.45 10.09
C GLN A 164 -16.43 -1.85 9.55
N TYR A 165 -15.76 -2.18 8.45
CA TYR A 165 -15.74 -3.53 7.89
C TYR A 165 -14.72 -4.40 8.62
N GLU A 166 -14.84 -5.72 8.48
CA GLU A 166 -13.96 -6.71 9.11
C GLU A 166 -12.46 -6.53 8.76
N ASN A 167 -12.16 -5.97 7.59
CA ASN A 167 -10.78 -5.63 7.20
C ASN A 167 -10.28 -4.30 7.81
N GLY A 168 -11.10 -3.66 8.65
CA GLY A 168 -10.89 -2.38 9.32
C GLY A 168 -11.16 -1.14 8.46
N THR A 169 -11.66 -1.28 7.23
CA THR A 169 -12.04 -0.13 6.38
C THR A 169 -13.14 0.68 7.07
N ILE A 170 -12.98 2.01 7.14
CA ILE A 170 -13.97 2.93 7.70
C ILE A 170 -14.68 3.67 6.57
N VAL A 171 -16.00 3.62 6.58
CA VAL A 171 -16.88 4.39 5.70
C VAL A 171 -17.78 5.30 6.55
N VAL A 172 -18.00 6.52 6.06
CA VAL A 172 -18.95 7.47 6.66
C VAL A 172 -20.13 7.60 5.71
N LEU A 173 -21.34 7.46 6.26
CA LEU A 173 -22.59 7.69 5.54
C LEU A 173 -23.30 8.90 6.13
N ILE A 174 -23.98 9.67 5.28
CA ILE A 174 -24.84 10.80 5.68
C ILE A 174 -26.20 10.56 5.01
N GLY A 175 -27.26 10.43 5.79
CA GLY A 175 -28.59 10.12 5.25
C GLY A 175 -28.66 8.79 4.49
N GLY A 176 -27.80 7.81 4.82
CA GLY A 176 -27.71 6.52 4.13
C GLY A 176 -26.77 6.50 2.91
N GLU A 177 -26.26 7.66 2.49
CA GLU A 177 -25.37 7.79 1.32
C GLU A 177 -23.89 7.73 1.73
N VAL A 178 -23.13 6.84 1.09
CA VAL A 178 -21.69 6.67 1.32
C VAL A 178 -20.93 7.91 0.85
N GLN A 179 -20.17 8.52 1.76
CA GLN A 179 -19.34 9.67 1.44
C GLN A 179 -18.03 9.22 0.78
N SER A 180 -17.73 9.80 -0.38
CA SER A 180 -16.50 9.51 -1.14
C SER A 180 -15.23 9.94 -0.39
N VAL A 181 -15.32 10.90 0.53
CA VAL A 181 -14.20 11.38 1.34
C VAL A 181 -14.57 11.39 2.82
N ALA A 182 -14.24 10.33 3.55
CA ALA A 182 -14.58 10.18 4.96
C ALA A 182 -13.82 11.13 5.92
N LYS A 183 -12.54 11.41 5.65
CA LYS A 183 -11.61 12.06 6.60
C LYS A 183 -12.07 13.44 7.13
N PRO A 184 -12.63 14.35 6.32
CA PRO A 184 -13.17 15.62 6.81
C PRO A 184 -14.34 15.45 7.79
N HIS A 185 -15.22 14.47 7.55
CA HIS A 185 -16.36 14.19 8.43
C HIS A 185 -15.89 13.59 9.76
N LEU A 186 -14.96 12.62 9.71
CA LEU A 186 -14.37 12.05 10.91
C LEU A 186 -13.70 13.13 11.79
N ARG A 187 -13.03 14.12 11.21
CA ARG A 187 -12.45 15.24 11.98
C ARG A 187 -13.50 16.10 12.68
N LYS A 188 -14.66 16.32 12.07
CA LYS A 188 -15.76 17.06 12.71
C LYS A 188 -16.28 16.29 13.93
N ILE A 189 -16.53 15.00 13.76
CA ILE A 189 -16.99 14.12 14.83
C ILE A 189 -15.95 14.04 15.96
N ALA A 190 -14.67 13.88 15.61
CA ALA A 190 -13.57 13.86 16.57
C ALA A 190 -13.51 15.15 17.40
N ALA A 191 -13.69 16.32 16.78
CA ALA A 191 -13.71 17.60 17.50
C ALA A 191 -14.86 17.69 18.51
N VAL A 192 -16.04 17.17 18.18
CA VAL A 192 -17.20 17.13 19.09
C VAL A 192 -16.96 16.17 20.24
N LEU A 193 -16.40 14.99 19.95
CA LEU A 193 -16.17 13.94 20.95
C LEU A 193 -14.92 14.18 21.81
N GLY A 194 -14.04 15.10 21.42
CA GLY A 194 -12.73 15.32 22.05
C GLY A 194 -11.72 14.20 21.74
N VAL A 195 -11.85 13.54 20.59
CA VAL A 195 -10.91 12.52 20.11
C VAL A 195 -9.73 13.19 19.43
N ASP A 196 -8.51 12.84 19.83
CA ASP A 196 -7.30 13.41 19.24
C ASP A 196 -7.12 12.98 17.77
N ILE A 197 -6.81 13.96 16.92
CA ILE A 197 -6.53 13.78 15.49
C ILE A 197 -5.07 13.41 15.23
N LEU A 198 -4.21 13.53 16.23
CA LEU A 198 -2.81 13.15 16.19
C LEU A 198 -2.61 11.74 16.73
N ASN A 199 -1.62 11.06 16.18
CA ASN A 199 -1.15 9.74 16.59
C ASN A 199 -0.10 9.86 17.70
N GLY A 200 0.31 8.74 18.30
CA GLY A 200 1.29 8.70 19.39
C GLY A 200 2.65 9.35 19.07
N SER A 201 2.99 9.48 17.79
CA SER A 201 4.23 10.07 17.28
C SER A 201 4.07 11.53 16.81
N GLY A 202 2.91 12.16 17.06
CA GLY A 202 2.61 13.56 16.67
C GLY A 202 2.20 13.76 15.20
N GLY A 203 2.11 12.70 14.40
CA GLY A 203 1.58 12.71 13.03
C GLY A 203 0.05 12.72 12.98
N LYS A 204 -0.55 13.02 11.83
CA LYS A 204 -2.02 13.04 11.67
C LYS A 204 -2.55 11.62 11.46
N LYS A 205 -3.56 11.20 12.23
CA LYS A 205 -4.24 9.91 12.06
C LYS A 205 -4.79 9.73 10.65
N ASN A 206 -4.71 8.49 10.16
CA ASN A 206 -5.35 8.05 8.92
C ASN A 206 -6.86 7.84 9.14
N THR A 207 -7.62 7.54 8.08
CA THR A 207 -9.08 7.36 8.17
C THR A 207 -9.47 6.18 9.06
N ARG A 208 -8.68 5.11 9.05
CA ARG A 208 -8.90 3.88 9.82
C ARG A 208 -8.66 4.11 11.31
N GLN A 209 -7.51 4.67 11.67
CA GLN A 209 -7.16 5.05 13.05
C GLN A 209 -8.21 5.99 13.66
N LEU A 210 -8.48 7.10 12.99
CA LEU A 210 -9.43 8.10 13.50
C LEU A 210 -10.85 7.53 13.62
N GLY A 211 -11.28 6.73 12.64
CA GLY A 211 -12.59 6.09 12.68
C GLY A 211 -12.72 5.05 13.80
N ALA A 212 -11.70 4.22 14.01
CA ALA A 212 -11.67 3.23 15.09
C ALA A 212 -11.74 3.89 16.48
N ASP A 213 -10.98 4.97 16.69
CA ASP A 213 -11.00 5.72 17.95
C ASP A 213 -12.35 6.38 18.23
N ILE A 214 -12.98 6.94 17.19
CA ILE A 214 -14.34 7.51 17.30
C ILE A 214 -15.34 6.41 17.67
N ILE A 215 -15.36 5.29 16.96
CA ILE A 215 -16.27 4.16 17.23
C ILE A 215 -16.07 3.64 18.67
N LYS A 216 -14.82 3.47 19.10
CA LYS A 216 -14.48 3.05 20.46
C LYS A 216 -15.00 4.03 21.51
N THR A 217 -14.83 5.34 21.27
CA THR A 217 -15.29 6.40 22.18
C THR A 217 -16.81 6.43 22.30
N LEU A 218 -17.53 6.35 21.17
CA LEU A 218 -18.99 6.33 21.14
C LEU A 218 -19.57 5.10 21.86
N LYS A 219 -18.98 3.92 21.62
CA LYS A 219 -19.36 2.69 22.35
C LYS A 219 -19.16 2.83 23.86
N ALA A 220 -18.04 3.42 24.29
CA ALA A 220 -17.77 3.64 25.71
C ALA A 220 -18.77 4.61 26.37
N ARG A 221 -19.38 5.51 25.59
CA ARG A 221 -20.42 6.46 26.05
C ARG A 221 -21.84 5.88 26.01
N GLY A 222 -22.04 4.69 25.43
CA GLY A 222 -23.37 4.06 25.32
C GLY A 222 -24.23 4.61 24.18
N GLU A 223 -23.63 5.34 23.22
CA GLU A 223 -24.33 5.92 22.07
C GLU A 223 -24.42 4.92 20.89
N ALA A 224 -24.78 3.66 21.21
CA ALA A 224 -24.87 2.56 20.25
C ALA A 224 -26.28 2.41 19.64
#